data_AF-A0A847HZS0-F1
#
_entry.id   AF-A0A847HZS0-F1
#
_cell.length_a   1.000
_cell.length_b   1.000
_cell.length_c   1.000
_cell.angle_alpha   90.00
_cell.angle_beta   90.00
_cell.angle_gamma   90.00
#
_symmetry.space_group_name_H-M   'P 1'
#
loop_
_entity.id
_entity.type
_entity.pdbx_description
1 polymer ?
#
loop_
_entity_poly.entity_id
_entity_poly.type
_entity_poly.pdbx_seq_one_letter_code
_entity_poly.pdbx_strand_id
1 'polypeptide(L)'
;MNARLVQVVLLILVSAVTAQAAVVKAWIVLAEGDALGGSTVSTLNSPFTDGVGRVGFVGSLADNQRFIWWDNGPVFFSGSIPGLTGGEGTMGVSDAGGFIYSPNVDGNDAVVTHGGVLLKKGDPVPPLPGLYSSFNSRPTMLPNGAAFWVGGTATSPTGSTSNRHLFKAADPTDPQSITRVLGGGDVIEGKTIKTSASNFDYWISDNGEHHIQVLDMDVPLNEHVYVDGAFVAQEGSPTGQGDNWSTFDIVSINNAGKYIFTGDTDGPANTDEFITYNGVIAVREGDTLDGVTLASGYTLRAASINNLNQVAHIWGSSTTEHLFFGDGADLLASVHLLGTGDGLDVDGDGQADYTVTDFAAASSVGPGLSLAENGYIYVEVEVTPVAGGTEFEAIIGISLLSSGACCFHDGHCEQLSQDDCTAAGGAVWRPDVACEPNPCFQRADLNCDGAVNVFDIDPFVLALTSGPGFEAYFAEFQGCDPLLADVNCDGAVNVFDIDPFVLLLTSR
;
A
#
# COMPACT_ATOMS: atom_id res chain seq x y z
N MET A 1 -5.16 -18.42 -79.78
CA MET A 1 -4.39 -17.92 -78.61
C MET A 1 -4.92 -16.54 -78.28
N ASN A 2 -5.55 -16.39 -77.11
CA ASN A 2 -5.71 -15.12 -76.37
C ASN A 2 -6.61 -15.40 -75.17
N ALA A 3 -6.01 -15.86 -74.07
CA ALA A 3 -6.65 -15.90 -72.76
C ALA A 3 -6.32 -14.59 -72.04
N ARG A 4 -7.35 -13.82 -71.65
CA ARG A 4 -7.21 -12.67 -70.77
C ARG A 4 -7.10 -13.17 -69.32
N LEU A 5 -5.97 -12.92 -68.67
CA LEU A 5 -5.84 -13.04 -67.22
C LEU A 5 -6.48 -11.80 -66.59
N VAL A 6 -7.49 -12.00 -65.74
CA VAL A 6 -8.00 -10.99 -64.81
C VAL A 6 -7.25 -11.21 -63.50
N GLN A 7 -6.45 -10.24 -63.10
CA GLN A 7 -5.69 -10.29 -61.85
C GLN A 7 -6.56 -9.64 -60.75
N VAL A 8 -7.12 -10.46 -59.86
CA VAL A 8 -7.85 -10.00 -58.68
C VAL A 8 -6.81 -9.68 -57.61
N VAL A 9 -6.66 -8.40 -57.27
CA VAL A 9 -5.87 -7.95 -56.13
C VAL A 9 -6.75 -8.05 -54.89
N LEU A 10 -6.43 -8.98 -53.99
CA LEU A 10 -7.07 -9.10 -52.69
C LEU A 10 -6.41 -8.09 -51.74
N LEU A 11 -7.06 -6.96 -51.48
CA LEU A 11 -6.68 -6.05 -50.41
C LEU A 11 -7.07 -6.70 -49.07
N ILE A 12 -6.08 -7.17 -48.30
CA ILE A 12 -6.26 -7.50 -46.89
C ILE A 12 -6.19 -6.17 -46.12
N LEU A 13 -7.34 -5.64 -45.75
CA LEU A 13 -7.44 -4.58 -44.74
C LEU A 13 -7.08 -5.21 -43.39
N VAL A 14 -5.85 -5.00 -42.93
CA VAL A 14 -5.48 -5.23 -41.53
C VAL A 14 -6.08 -4.07 -40.75
N SER A 15 -7.24 -4.30 -40.14
CA SER A 15 -7.75 -3.39 -39.10
C SER A 15 -6.72 -3.39 -37.98
N ALA A 16 -6.08 -2.23 -37.73
CA ALA A 16 -5.34 -2.05 -36.49
C ALA A 16 -6.37 -2.15 -35.36
N VAL A 17 -6.36 -3.28 -34.64
CA VAL A 17 -7.04 -3.38 -33.36
C VAL A 17 -6.18 -2.53 -32.43
N THR A 18 -6.59 -1.29 -32.20
CA THR A 18 -6.05 -0.50 -31.10
C THR A 18 -6.39 -1.28 -29.84
N ALA A 19 -5.38 -1.65 -29.05
CA ALA A 19 -5.60 -2.19 -27.72
C ALA A 19 -6.53 -1.22 -26.99
N GLN A 20 -7.69 -1.71 -26.55
CA GLN A 20 -8.62 -0.92 -25.78
C GLN A 20 -8.01 -0.77 -24.38
N ALA A 21 -8.06 0.45 -23.83
CA ALA A 21 -7.65 0.71 -22.45
C ALA A 21 -8.34 -0.26 -21.49
N ALA A 22 -7.62 -0.74 -20.48
CA ALA A 22 -8.19 -1.67 -19.51
C ALA A 22 -9.25 -0.94 -18.67
N VAL A 23 -10.24 -1.67 -18.18
CA VAL A 23 -11.18 -1.17 -17.17
C VAL A 23 -10.89 -1.93 -15.89
N VAL A 24 -10.38 -1.23 -14.89
CA VAL A 24 -9.90 -1.78 -13.63
C VAL A 24 -10.91 -1.48 -12.54
N LYS A 25 -11.33 -2.51 -11.81
CA LYS A 25 -12.17 -2.32 -10.63
C LYS A 25 -11.37 -1.64 -9.54
N ALA A 26 -11.90 -0.54 -9.03
CA ALA A 26 -11.32 0.22 -7.95
C ALA A 26 -12.44 0.82 -7.10
N TRP A 27 -12.09 1.45 -5.99
CA TRP A 27 -13.02 2.35 -5.30
C TRP A 27 -12.28 3.60 -4.87
N ILE A 28 -12.99 4.71 -4.79
CA ILE A 28 -12.46 5.97 -4.26
C ILE A 28 -12.54 5.89 -2.74
N VAL A 29 -11.40 6.02 -2.06
CA VAL A 29 -11.32 6.17 -0.61
C VAL A 29 -11.72 7.59 -0.21
N LEU A 30 -11.13 8.57 -0.89
CA LEU A 30 -11.43 10.00 -0.74
C LEU A 30 -10.98 10.75 -1.99
N ALA A 31 -11.74 11.75 -2.43
CA ALA A 31 -11.42 12.59 -3.57
C ALA A 31 -11.32 14.08 -3.19
N GLU A 32 -10.54 14.83 -3.96
CA GLU A 32 -10.59 16.29 -3.97
C GLU A 32 -12.03 16.77 -4.24
N GLY A 33 -12.48 17.76 -3.47
CA GLY A 33 -13.83 18.29 -3.52
C GLY A 33 -14.82 17.61 -2.58
N ASP A 34 -14.50 16.44 -2.03
CA ASP A 34 -15.37 15.77 -1.04
C ASP A 34 -15.56 16.62 0.22
N ALA A 35 -16.76 16.57 0.78
CA ALA A 35 -17.08 17.30 2.01
C ALA A 35 -16.48 16.59 3.24
N LEU A 36 -15.60 17.27 3.97
CA LEU A 36 -14.91 16.71 5.14
C LEU A 36 -14.68 17.79 6.20
N GLY A 37 -14.95 17.47 7.47
CA GLY A 37 -14.65 18.38 8.59
C GLY A 37 -15.37 19.74 8.56
N GLY A 38 -16.45 19.88 7.77
CA GLY A 38 -17.14 21.17 7.56
C GLY A 38 -16.53 22.04 6.45
N SER A 39 -15.57 21.51 5.71
CA SER A 39 -14.92 22.12 4.54
C SER A 39 -14.95 21.13 3.36
N THR A 40 -14.12 21.35 2.34
CA THR A 40 -13.91 20.41 1.23
C THR A 40 -12.45 20.01 1.15
N VAL A 41 -12.19 18.76 0.77
CA VAL A 41 -10.84 18.26 0.46
C VAL A 41 -10.26 19.08 -0.69
N SER A 42 -9.01 19.53 -0.56
CA SER A 42 -8.31 20.34 -1.56
C SER A 42 -7.04 19.69 -2.09
N THR A 43 -6.35 18.87 -1.28
CA THR A 43 -5.25 18.04 -1.75
C THR A 43 -5.19 16.77 -0.91
N LEU A 44 -4.63 15.73 -1.48
CA LEU A 44 -4.28 14.46 -0.86
C LEU A 44 -2.74 14.35 -0.85
N ASN A 45 -2.24 13.29 -0.23
CA ASN A 45 -0.84 12.88 -0.34
C ASN A 45 -0.80 11.35 -0.33
N SER A 46 0.34 10.81 -0.73
CA SER A 46 0.52 9.38 -0.95
C SER A 46 0.07 8.52 0.24
N PRO A 47 -0.66 7.43 -0.02
CA PRO A 47 -1.22 6.58 1.02
C PRO A 47 -0.17 5.65 1.64
N PHE A 48 -0.38 5.39 2.93
CA PHE A 48 0.32 4.43 3.75
C PHE A 48 -0.67 3.36 4.22
N THR A 49 -0.16 2.24 4.71
CA THR A 49 -0.96 1.20 5.35
C THR A 49 -0.45 0.92 6.75
N ASP A 50 -1.34 0.56 7.67
CA ASP A 50 -0.93 -0.10 8.92
C ASP A 50 -0.63 -1.60 8.69
N GLY A 51 -0.32 -2.33 9.75
CA GLY A 51 0.10 -3.74 9.68
C GLY A 51 -1.00 -4.72 9.31
N VAL A 52 -2.25 -4.25 9.21
CA VAL A 52 -3.39 -5.03 8.72
C VAL A 52 -3.95 -4.47 7.41
N GLY A 53 -3.26 -3.49 6.82
CA GLY A 53 -3.58 -2.93 5.51
C GLY A 53 -4.65 -1.85 5.49
N ARG A 54 -5.03 -1.27 6.63
CA ARG A 54 -5.93 -0.11 6.64
C ARG A 54 -5.18 1.12 6.16
N VAL A 55 -5.78 1.81 5.21
CA VAL A 55 -5.17 2.97 4.55
C VAL A 55 -5.10 4.18 5.47
N GLY A 56 -3.99 4.91 5.43
CA GLY A 56 -3.82 6.20 6.10
C GLY A 56 -3.08 7.19 5.20
N PHE A 57 -3.44 8.46 5.29
CA PHE A 57 -2.79 9.53 4.52
C PHE A 57 -3.05 10.88 5.17
N VAL A 58 -2.23 11.86 4.80
CA VAL A 58 -2.42 13.26 5.17
C VAL A 58 -3.02 14.01 3.98
N GLY A 59 -4.07 14.78 4.24
CA GLY A 59 -4.67 15.64 3.23
C GLY A 59 -4.86 17.06 3.74
N SER A 60 -5.32 17.93 2.85
CA SER A 60 -5.66 19.31 3.14
C SER A 60 -7.10 19.64 2.79
N LEU A 61 -7.67 20.57 3.55
CA LEU A 61 -8.98 21.14 3.30
C LEU A 61 -8.82 22.56 2.72
N ALA A 62 -9.85 23.03 2.02
CA ALA A 62 -9.90 24.35 1.38
C ALA A 62 -9.74 25.54 2.35
N ASP A 63 -9.90 25.33 3.65
CA ASP A 63 -9.65 26.33 4.71
C ASP A 63 -8.21 26.27 5.27
N ASN A 64 -7.34 25.50 4.62
CA ASN A 64 -5.94 25.23 4.97
C ASN A 64 -5.73 24.31 6.20
N GLN A 65 -6.80 23.73 6.76
CA GLN A 65 -6.66 22.70 7.76
C GLN A 65 -6.03 21.43 7.14
N ARG A 66 -5.19 20.72 7.89
CA ARG A 66 -4.74 19.38 7.55
C ARG A 66 -5.60 18.35 8.27
N PHE A 67 -5.75 17.18 7.67
CA PHE A 67 -6.36 16.03 8.32
C PHE A 67 -5.48 14.81 8.17
N ILE A 68 -5.62 13.88 9.11
CA ILE A 68 -5.07 12.52 8.98
C ILE A 68 -6.24 11.57 8.83
N TRP A 69 -6.24 10.83 7.73
CA TRP A 69 -7.15 9.73 7.48
C TRP A 69 -6.59 8.43 8.07
N TRP A 70 -7.46 7.58 8.59
CA TRP A 70 -7.15 6.18 8.89
C TRP A 70 -8.39 5.32 8.68
N ASP A 71 -8.21 4.24 7.93
CA ASP A 71 -9.22 3.24 7.59
C ASP A 71 -10.42 3.85 6.86
N ASN A 72 -11.44 4.25 7.62
CA ASN A 72 -12.72 4.69 7.11
C ASN A 72 -13.02 6.18 7.38
N GLY A 73 -12.08 6.93 7.96
CA GLY A 73 -12.33 8.34 8.24
C GLY A 73 -11.18 9.15 8.84
N PRO A 74 -11.41 10.46 9.06
CA PRO A 74 -10.42 11.32 9.67
C PRO A 74 -10.28 11.03 11.17
N VAL A 75 -9.06 10.77 11.63
CA VAL A 75 -8.72 10.59 13.04
C VAL A 75 -8.14 11.86 13.68
N PHE A 76 -7.75 12.83 12.86
CA PHE A 76 -7.18 14.09 13.34
C PHE A 76 -7.45 15.23 12.36
N PHE A 77 -7.59 16.43 12.92
CA PHE A 77 -7.53 17.67 12.15
C PHE A 77 -6.61 18.70 12.82
N SER A 78 -5.81 19.43 12.04
CA SER A 78 -4.77 20.34 12.55
C SER A 78 -5.30 21.46 13.43
N GLY A 79 -6.51 21.97 13.16
CA GLY A 79 -7.17 22.99 13.97
C GLY A 79 -7.41 22.59 15.43
N SER A 80 -7.26 21.32 15.80
CA SER A 80 -7.28 20.86 17.20
C SER A 80 -6.01 21.26 17.98
N ILE A 81 -4.92 21.60 17.29
CA ILE A 81 -3.64 22.04 17.89
C ILE A 81 -3.36 23.48 17.43
N PRO A 82 -3.35 24.48 18.35
CA PRO A 82 -3.03 25.86 18.00
C PRO A 82 -1.66 26.01 17.34
N GLY A 83 -1.59 26.87 16.31
CA GLY A 83 -0.33 27.20 15.62
C GLY A 83 0.16 26.14 14.62
N LEU A 84 -0.61 25.06 14.43
CA LEU A 84 -0.25 23.99 13.51
C LEU A 84 -0.64 24.36 12.07
N THR A 85 0.32 24.30 11.15
CA THR A 85 0.15 24.66 9.74
C THR A 85 1.02 23.78 8.84
N GLY A 86 0.64 23.67 7.57
CA GLY A 86 1.42 22.93 6.58
C GLY A 86 1.60 21.45 6.94
N GLY A 87 2.57 20.83 6.29
CA GLY A 87 2.91 19.43 6.48
C GLY A 87 3.50 18.84 5.20
N GLU A 88 4.50 17.99 5.35
CA GLU A 88 4.93 17.12 4.26
C GLU A 88 3.92 15.99 4.02
N GLY A 89 3.98 15.37 2.84
CA GLY A 89 3.07 14.29 2.46
C GLY A 89 3.34 12.94 3.13
N THR A 90 4.52 12.76 3.73
CA THR A 90 4.86 11.52 4.42
C THR A 90 4.31 11.46 5.84
N MET A 91 3.80 10.30 6.22
CA MET A 91 3.20 10.06 7.51
C MET A 91 3.31 8.58 7.90
N GLY A 92 2.80 8.21 9.08
CA GLY A 92 2.59 6.82 9.45
C GLY A 92 1.37 6.63 10.33
N VAL A 93 0.72 5.47 10.22
CA VAL A 93 -0.39 5.01 11.06
C VAL A 93 -0.04 3.70 11.76
N SER A 94 -0.60 3.48 12.95
CA SER A 94 -0.50 2.21 13.67
C SER A 94 -1.81 1.43 13.65
N ASP A 95 -1.77 0.16 14.07
CA ASP A 95 -2.96 -0.69 14.13
C ASP A 95 -4.00 -0.20 15.16
N ALA A 96 -3.57 0.67 16.08
CA ALA A 96 -4.43 1.29 17.08
C ALA A 96 -5.01 2.65 16.62
N GLY A 97 -4.76 3.07 15.38
CA GLY A 97 -5.15 4.38 14.86
C GLY A 97 -4.30 5.53 15.38
N GLY A 98 -3.13 5.23 15.96
CA GLY A 98 -2.13 6.24 16.25
C GLY A 98 -1.54 6.75 14.94
N PHE A 99 -1.14 8.02 14.91
CA PHE A 99 -0.47 8.59 13.75
C PHE A 99 0.78 9.39 14.12
N ILE A 100 1.60 9.66 13.10
CA ILE A 100 2.71 10.61 13.09
C ILE A 100 2.79 11.31 11.71
N TYR A 101 3.07 12.60 11.70
CA TYR A 101 3.36 13.37 10.48
C TYR A 101 4.22 14.61 10.82
N SER A 102 4.79 15.28 9.82
CA SER A 102 5.68 16.43 10.03
C SER A 102 5.10 17.76 9.56
N PRO A 103 4.42 18.53 10.44
CA PRO A 103 3.93 19.89 10.16
C PRO A 103 4.86 21.00 10.69
N ASN A 104 4.39 22.25 10.59
CA ASN A 104 4.95 23.37 11.33
C ASN A 104 4.09 23.70 12.56
N VAL A 105 4.73 23.92 13.71
CA VAL A 105 4.11 24.43 14.95
C VAL A 105 4.68 25.80 15.25
N ASP A 106 3.85 26.85 15.20
CA ASP A 106 4.26 28.25 15.37
C ASP A 106 5.39 28.65 14.40
N GLY A 107 5.32 28.15 13.16
CA GLY A 107 6.34 28.36 12.12
C GLY A 107 7.63 27.54 12.28
N ASN A 108 7.72 26.69 13.30
CA ASN A 108 8.84 25.77 13.50
C ASN A 108 8.52 24.39 12.96
N ASP A 109 9.42 23.83 12.17
CA ASP A 109 9.35 22.45 11.71
C ASP A 109 9.25 21.48 12.90
N ALA A 110 8.32 20.53 12.84
CA ALA A 110 7.93 19.69 13.97
C ALA A 110 7.47 18.32 13.51
N VAL A 111 7.56 17.35 14.41
CA VAL A 111 6.86 16.08 14.27
C VAL A 111 5.74 16.01 15.30
N VAL A 112 4.55 15.69 14.83
CA VAL A 112 3.30 15.68 15.61
C VAL A 112 2.67 14.31 15.53
N THR A 113 2.16 13.84 16.66
CA THR A 113 1.49 12.55 16.80
C THR A 113 0.09 12.74 17.38
N HIS A 114 -0.62 11.64 17.54
CA HIS A 114 -1.86 11.59 18.32
C HIS A 114 -1.68 12.04 19.79
N GLY A 115 -0.45 12.05 20.31
CA GLY A 115 -0.10 12.61 21.62
C GLY A 115 0.15 14.12 21.63
N GLY A 116 0.10 14.78 20.47
CA GLY A 116 0.43 16.20 20.29
C GLY A 116 1.82 16.42 19.69
N VAL A 117 2.43 17.56 20.02
CA VAL A 117 3.77 17.91 19.50
C VAL A 117 4.81 17.03 20.20
N LEU A 118 5.48 16.16 19.45
CA LEU A 118 6.47 15.23 19.98
C LEU A 118 7.86 15.86 20.03
N LEU A 119 8.27 16.55 18.96
CA LEU A 119 9.54 17.29 18.89
C LEU A 119 9.43 18.41 17.85
N LYS A 120 9.90 19.62 18.15
CA LYS A 120 9.99 20.70 17.16
C LYS A 120 11.33 21.40 17.17
N LYS A 121 11.62 22.12 16.09
CA LYS A 121 12.83 22.93 15.95
C LYS A 121 13.01 23.84 17.17
N GLY A 122 14.20 23.82 17.73
CA GLY A 122 14.60 24.54 18.93
C GLY A 122 14.44 23.78 20.24
N ASP A 123 13.71 22.65 20.25
CA ASP A 123 13.61 21.80 21.42
C ASP A 123 14.94 21.05 21.66
N PRO A 124 15.34 20.83 22.92
CA PRO A 124 16.44 19.92 23.24
C PRO A 124 16.13 18.50 22.75
N VAL A 125 17.12 17.82 22.15
CA VAL A 125 16.96 16.43 21.70
C VAL A 125 17.32 15.48 22.84
N PRO A 126 16.36 14.74 23.43
CA PRO A 126 16.59 13.95 24.65
C PRO A 126 17.77 12.97 24.59
N PRO A 127 17.95 12.17 23.51
CA PRO A 127 19.09 11.25 23.43
C PRO A 127 20.44 11.94 23.16
N LEU A 128 20.46 13.25 22.90
CA LEU A 128 21.66 14.00 22.51
C LEU A 128 21.81 15.29 23.33
N PRO A 129 22.23 15.21 24.60
CA PRO A 129 22.34 16.36 25.49
C PRO A 129 23.20 17.49 24.91
N GLY A 130 22.66 18.71 24.93
CA GLY A 130 23.33 19.91 24.39
C GLY A 130 23.07 20.18 22.91
N LEU A 131 22.34 19.30 22.22
CA LEU A 131 21.86 19.52 20.86
C LEU A 131 20.36 19.83 20.86
N TYR A 132 19.93 20.53 19.80
CA TYR A 132 18.57 20.99 19.61
C TYR A 132 18.04 20.51 18.26
N SER A 133 16.75 20.20 18.17
CA SER A 133 16.12 19.84 16.89
C SER A 133 16.20 21.03 15.93
N SER A 134 16.47 20.75 14.65
CA SER A 134 16.58 21.76 13.59
C SER A 134 15.57 21.55 12.46
N PHE A 135 15.16 20.30 12.22
CA PHE A 135 14.05 19.87 11.37
C PHE A 135 13.70 18.41 11.70
N ASN A 136 12.55 17.94 11.23
CA ASN A 136 12.00 16.59 11.33
C ASN A 136 11.28 16.30 10.00
N SER A 137 11.52 15.15 9.39
CA SER A 137 10.98 14.81 8.08
C SER A 137 10.92 13.31 7.86
N ARG A 138 10.09 12.88 6.90
CA ARG A 138 9.85 11.48 6.54
C ARG A 138 9.45 10.60 7.72
N PRO A 139 8.45 10.99 8.54
CA PRO A 139 8.02 10.14 9.62
C PRO A 139 7.28 8.93 9.09
N THR A 140 7.49 7.81 9.76
CA THR A 140 6.75 6.56 9.58
C THR A 140 6.35 6.02 10.95
N MET A 141 5.40 5.10 10.98
CA MET A 141 4.92 4.46 12.20
C MET A 141 4.75 2.98 11.95
N LEU A 142 5.22 2.18 12.90
CA LEU A 142 5.02 0.73 12.88
C LEU A 142 3.64 0.37 13.41
N PRO A 143 3.14 -0.85 13.11
CA PRO A 143 1.86 -1.36 13.60
C PRO A 143 1.69 -1.24 15.13
N ASN A 144 2.78 -1.42 15.89
CA ASN A 144 2.78 -1.30 17.35
C ASN A 144 2.79 0.15 17.88
N GLY A 145 2.79 1.16 17.02
CA GLY A 145 2.81 2.57 17.38
C GLY A 145 4.20 3.20 17.53
N ALA A 146 5.29 2.43 17.40
CA ALA A 146 6.63 2.99 17.40
C ALA A 146 6.81 3.91 16.18
N ALA A 147 7.25 5.14 16.42
CA ALA A 147 7.42 6.17 15.41
C ALA A 147 8.90 6.32 15.01
N PHE A 148 9.17 6.51 13.73
CA PHE A 148 10.51 6.78 13.17
C PHE A 148 10.46 8.03 12.31
N TRP A 149 11.56 8.78 12.24
CA TRP A 149 11.69 9.93 11.35
C TRP A 149 13.15 10.36 11.21
N VAL A 150 13.47 11.07 10.12
CA VAL A 150 14.76 11.73 9.94
C VAL A 150 14.71 13.10 10.60
N GLY A 151 15.63 13.39 11.50
CA GLY A 151 15.72 14.68 12.19
C GLY A 151 17.12 15.28 12.14
N GLY A 152 17.19 16.60 11.98
CA GLY A 152 18.43 17.35 12.06
C GLY A 152 18.70 17.88 13.46
N THR A 153 19.96 17.96 13.87
CA THR A 153 20.38 18.60 15.13
C THR A 153 21.25 19.84 14.92
N ALA A 154 21.12 20.82 15.80
CA ALA A 154 21.93 22.05 15.86
C ALA A 154 22.57 22.22 17.25
N THR A 155 23.66 22.99 17.32
CA THR A 155 24.36 23.32 18.58
C THR A 155 23.72 24.48 19.35
N SER A 156 22.65 25.08 18.83
CA SER A 156 21.85 26.10 19.51
C SER A 156 20.38 25.98 19.07
N PRO A 157 19.41 26.49 19.86
CA PRO A 157 17.99 26.38 19.55
C PRO A 157 17.57 27.03 18.21
N THR A 158 18.33 28.01 17.74
CA THR A 158 18.05 28.75 16.49
C THR A 158 19.07 28.48 15.40
N GLY A 159 19.99 27.53 15.64
CA GLY A 159 21.08 27.21 14.72
C GLY A 159 20.62 26.48 13.46
N SER A 160 21.51 26.46 12.47
CA SER A 160 21.37 25.58 11.31
C SER A 160 21.72 24.14 11.69
N THR A 161 21.21 23.19 10.90
CA THR A 161 21.58 21.77 11.02
C THR A 161 23.09 21.57 10.97
N SER A 162 23.61 20.83 11.93
CA SER A 162 25.00 20.44 12.09
C SER A 162 25.21 18.92 11.92
N ASN A 163 24.17 18.13 12.18
CA ASN A 163 24.15 16.69 11.96
C ASN A 163 22.73 16.21 11.64
N ARG A 164 22.58 15.03 11.05
CA ARG A 164 21.30 14.37 10.78
C ARG A 164 21.25 12.97 11.38
N HIS A 165 20.05 12.54 11.74
CA HIS A 165 19.81 11.30 12.48
C HIS A 165 18.51 10.64 12.02
N LEU A 166 18.47 9.32 12.10
CA LEU A 166 17.23 8.57 12.22
C LEU A 166 16.87 8.47 13.71
N PHE A 167 15.70 8.98 14.08
CA PHE A 167 15.15 8.89 15.42
C PHE A 167 14.06 7.82 15.50
N LYS A 168 13.86 7.29 16.71
CA LYS A 168 12.75 6.41 17.08
C LYS A 168 12.12 6.90 18.37
N ALA A 169 10.80 7.01 18.42
CA ALA A 169 10.03 7.12 19.66
C ALA A 169 9.31 5.79 19.91
N ALA A 170 9.65 5.12 21.01
CA ALA A 170 8.99 3.87 21.39
C ALA A 170 7.56 4.10 21.91
N ASP A 171 7.31 5.28 22.48
CA ASP A 171 5.99 5.79 22.82
C ASP A 171 5.84 7.18 22.15
N PRO A 172 5.05 7.30 21.07
CA PRO A 172 4.89 8.55 20.33
C PRO A 172 4.17 9.65 21.12
N THR A 173 3.71 9.38 22.35
CA THR A 173 3.09 10.36 23.25
C THR A 173 4.06 10.89 24.32
N ASP A 174 5.25 10.29 24.44
CA ASP A 174 6.28 10.69 25.41
C ASP A 174 7.58 11.10 24.69
N PRO A 175 7.92 12.40 24.66
CA PRO A 175 9.20 12.87 24.12
C PRO A 175 10.44 12.25 24.80
N GLN A 176 10.34 11.73 26.03
CA GLN A 176 11.46 11.04 26.68
C GLN A 176 11.70 9.63 26.11
N SER A 177 10.76 9.09 25.33
CA SER A 177 10.93 7.80 24.64
C SER A 177 11.79 7.90 23.38
N ILE A 178 12.18 9.13 22.98
CA ILE A 178 12.98 9.38 21.79
C ILE A 178 14.39 8.81 21.99
N THR A 179 14.80 7.97 21.05
CA THR A 179 16.12 7.37 20.94
C THR A 179 16.70 7.65 19.56
N ARG A 180 18.03 7.66 19.47
CA ARG A 180 18.75 7.77 18.19
C ARG A 180 19.03 6.37 17.68
N VAL A 181 18.61 6.07 16.45
CA VAL A 181 18.87 4.79 15.78
C VAL A 181 20.24 4.84 15.10
N LEU A 182 20.42 5.81 14.21
CA LEU A 182 21.62 5.99 13.38
C LEU A 182 21.82 7.48 13.10
N GLY A 183 23.03 7.91 12.73
CA GLY A 183 23.23 9.24 12.16
C GLY A 183 24.67 9.56 11.83
N GLY A 184 24.89 10.78 11.35
CA GLY A 184 26.21 11.22 10.92
C GLY A 184 27.28 11.08 12.01
N GLY A 185 28.46 10.62 11.61
CA GLY A 185 29.57 10.27 12.50
C GLY A 185 29.62 8.80 12.94
N ASP A 186 28.53 8.03 12.79
CA ASP A 186 28.57 6.59 13.03
C ASP A 186 29.48 5.90 12.01
N VAL A 187 30.07 4.77 12.40
CA VAL A 187 31.00 4.00 11.57
C VAL A 187 30.42 2.62 11.29
N ILE A 188 30.26 2.29 10.02
CA ILE A 188 29.79 1.00 9.52
C ILE A 188 30.88 0.47 8.58
N GLU A 189 31.37 -0.75 8.84
CA GLU A 189 32.43 -1.39 8.07
C GLU A 189 33.67 -0.50 7.83
N GLY A 190 34.00 0.35 8.80
CA GLY A 190 35.15 1.28 8.74
C GLY A 190 34.91 2.55 7.92
N LYS A 191 33.70 2.79 7.42
CA LYS A 191 33.28 4.01 6.71
C LYS A 191 32.40 4.85 7.63
N THR A 192 32.61 6.16 7.66
CA THR A 192 31.85 7.10 8.51
C THR A 192 30.65 7.67 7.75
N ILE A 193 29.47 7.74 8.35
CA ILE A 193 28.31 8.41 7.76
C ILE A 193 28.56 9.92 7.74
N LYS A 194 28.36 10.64 6.62
CA LYS A 194 28.57 12.10 6.58
C LYS A 194 27.62 12.78 7.57
N THR A 195 28.02 13.90 8.17
CA THR A 195 27.12 14.65 9.07
C THR A 195 25.99 15.37 8.33
N SER A 196 26.18 15.63 7.03
CA SER A 196 25.11 16.07 6.13
C SER A 196 24.25 14.91 5.62
N ALA A 197 24.70 13.66 5.81
CA ALA A 197 24.04 12.47 5.31
C ALA A 197 22.95 12.01 6.25
N SER A 198 21.76 11.97 5.68
CA SER A 198 20.74 10.97 5.97
C SER A 198 19.92 11.01 4.70
N ASN A 199 20.17 10.11 3.75
CA ASN A 199 19.25 10.00 2.63
C ASN A 199 17.92 9.59 3.26
N PHE A 200 16.88 10.24 2.75
CA PHE A 200 15.56 10.26 3.36
C PHE A 200 14.82 8.94 3.14
N ASP A 201 15.43 8.06 2.34
CA ASP A 201 14.96 6.74 1.94
C ASP A 201 15.40 5.70 2.97
N TYR A 202 14.48 5.38 3.87
CA TYR A 202 14.62 4.31 4.85
C TYR A 202 13.31 3.54 4.97
N TRP A 203 13.41 2.28 5.38
CA TRP A 203 12.26 1.46 5.75
C TRP A 203 12.59 0.63 6.98
N ILE A 204 11.60 0.47 7.85
CA ILE A 204 11.65 -0.39 9.03
C ILE A 204 10.55 -1.43 8.85
N SER A 205 10.86 -2.72 8.96
CA SER A 205 9.85 -3.77 8.85
C SER A 205 8.80 -3.63 9.95
N ASP A 206 7.58 -4.13 9.70
CA ASP A 206 6.43 -4.00 10.61
C ASP A 206 6.69 -4.54 12.02
N ASN A 207 7.44 -5.63 12.13
CA ASN A 207 7.86 -6.21 13.41
C ASN A 207 8.95 -5.39 14.12
N GLY A 208 9.53 -4.40 13.44
CA GLY A 208 10.61 -3.54 13.93
C GLY A 208 11.97 -4.22 14.04
N GLU A 209 12.13 -5.40 13.42
CA GLU A 209 13.36 -6.21 13.52
C GLU A 209 14.37 -5.91 12.41
N HIS A 210 13.92 -5.37 11.26
CA HIS A 210 14.76 -5.09 10.11
C HIS A 210 14.74 -3.60 9.74
N HIS A 211 15.91 -3.09 9.32
CA HIS A 211 16.12 -1.70 8.90
C HIS A 211 16.95 -1.68 7.62
N ILE A 212 16.38 -1.10 6.57
CA ILE A 212 17.06 -0.75 5.32
C ILE A 212 17.12 0.77 5.15
N GLN A 213 18.22 1.30 4.63
CA GLN A 213 18.37 2.73 4.38
C GLN A 213 19.45 3.03 3.35
N VAL A 214 19.24 4.04 2.52
CA VAL A 214 20.32 4.62 1.71
C VAL A 214 21.16 5.56 2.57
N LEU A 215 22.48 5.40 2.55
CA LEU A 215 23.41 6.18 3.36
C LEU A 215 24.51 6.80 2.52
N ASP A 216 24.71 8.10 2.76
CA ASP A 216 25.83 8.87 2.27
C ASP A 216 27.04 8.74 3.21
N MET A 217 28.09 8.08 2.73
CA MET A 217 29.31 7.80 3.49
C MET A 217 30.42 8.80 3.18
N ASP A 218 31.27 9.16 4.14
CA ASP A 218 32.41 10.10 4.00
C ASP A 218 33.60 9.44 3.30
N VAL A 219 33.36 8.95 2.09
CA VAL A 219 34.30 8.32 1.16
C VAL A 219 33.93 8.74 -0.27
N PRO A 220 34.82 8.63 -1.27
CA PRO A 220 34.43 8.71 -2.67
C PRO A 220 33.46 7.59 -3.04
N LEU A 221 32.53 7.84 -3.97
CA LEU A 221 31.44 6.91 -4.30
C LEU A 221 30.65 6.57 -3.02
N ASN A 222 29.93 7.60 -2.55
CA ASN A 222 29.47 7.70 -1.17
C ASN A 222 28.17 6.97 -0.90
N GLU A 223 27.34 6.69 -1.89
CA GLU A 223 26.05 6.08 -1.63
C GLU A 223 26.17 4.58 -1.38
N HIS A 224 25.51 4.12 -0.32
CA HIS A 224 25.47 2.73 0.09
C HIS A 224 24.06 2.34 0.51
N VAL A 225 23.64 1.12 0.18
CA VAL A 225 22.43 0.53 0.75
C VAL A 225 22.83 -0.25 2.00
N TYR A 226 22.33 0.21 3.15
CA TYR A 226 22.50 -0.43 4.45
C TYR A 226 21.34 -1.37 4.73
N VAL A 227 21.62 -2.57 5.25
CA VAL A 227 20.64 -3.50 5.80
C VAL A 227 21.20 -4.10 7.09
N ASP A 228 20.50 -3.92 8.21
CA ASP A 228 20.76 -4.59 9.50
C ASP A 228 22.22 -4.59 9.99
N GLY A 229 22.94 -3.49 9.77
CA GLY A 229 24.32 -3.32 10.26
C GLY A 229 25.41 -3.52 9.20
N ALA A 230 25.05 -3.91 7.97
CA ALA A 230 25.98 -4.20 6.89
C ALA A 230 25.60 -3.47 5.59
N PHE A 231 26.57 -3.34 4.67
CA PHE A 231 26.30 -2.82 3.33
C PHE A 231 25.97 -3.95 2.36
N VAL A 232 24.87 -3.82 1.63
CA VAL A 232 24.43 -4.79 0.61
C VAL A 232 24.67 -4.30 -0.82
N ALA A 233 24.79 -2.99 -1.02
CA ALA A 233 25.18 -2.37 -2.27
C ALA A 233 25.98 -1.09 -2.01
N GLN A 234 26.85 -0.73 -2.96
CA GLN A 234 27.72 0.45 -2.88
C GLN A 234 27.90 1.04 -4.29
N GLU A 235 27.82 2.36 -4.38
CA GLU A 235 28.12 3.13 -5.59
C GLU A 235 29.49 2.73 -6.19
N GLY A 236 29.49 2.51 -7.50
CA GLY A 236 30.62 2.08 -8.32
C GLY A 236 31.08 0.63 -8.10
N SER A 237 30.39 -0.16 -7.28
CA SER A 237 30.64 -1.60 -7.19
C SER A 237 29.84 -2.38 -8.25
N PRO A 238 30.31 -3.54 -8.74
CA PRO A 238 29.62 -4.29 -9.79
C PRO A 238 28.23 -4.75 -9.37
N THR A 239 27.25 -4.61 -10.28
CA THR A 239 25.90 -5.15 -10.08
C THR A 239 25.83 -6.67 -10.27
N GLY A 240 26.82 -7.23 -10.97
CA GLY A 240 26.83 -8.62 -11.46
C GLY A 240 26.24 -8.79 -12.87
N GLN A 241 25.74 -7.73 -13.51
CA GLN A 241 25.17 -7.78 -14.87
C GLN A 241 25.99 -7.03 -15.94
N GLY A 242 27.21 -6.60 -15.61
CA GLY A 242 28.16 -6.00 -16.56
C GLY A 242 28.29 -4.48 -16.46
N ASP A 243 27.55 -3.87 -15.56
CA ASP A 243 27.59 -2.47 -15.12
C ASP A 243 27.90 -2.40 -13.59
N ASN A 244 28.05 -1.19 -13.08
CA ASN A 244 28.22 -0.88 -11.66
C ASN A 244 27.05 -0.04 -11.14
N TRP A 245 26.78 -0.12 -9.84
CA TRP A 245 25.81 0.76 -9.19
C TRP A 245 26.21 2.23 -9.31
N SER A 246 25.26 3.15 -9.42
CA SER A 246 25.48 4.59 -9.43
C SER A 246 24.76 5.25 -8.25
N THR A 247 23.45 5.48 -8.37
CA THR A 247 22.61 6.09 -7.34
C THR A 247 21.67 5.06 -6.74
N PHE A 248 21.20 5.30 -5.53
CA PHE A 248 20.13 4.49 -4.91
C PHE A 248 19.04 5.40 -4.35
N ASP A 249 17.81 4.94 -4.41
CA ASP A 249 16.65 5.65 -3.86
C ASP A 249 15.71 4.72 -3.10
N ILE A 250 14.52 4.40 -3.63
CA ILE A 250 13.44 3.75 -2.88
C ILE A 250 13.94 2.44 -2.27
N VAL A 251 13.67 2.25 -0.97
CA VAL A 251 13.99 1.04 -0.23
C VAL A 251 12.76 0.52 0.50
N SER A 252 12.64 -0.81 0.60
CA SER A 252 11.59 -1.45 1.39
C SER A 252 12.07 -2.82 1.88
N ILE A 253 11.70 -3.20 3.10
CA ILE A 253 12.11 -4.47 3.75
C ILE A 253 10.96 -5.05 4.57
N ASN A 254 10.76 -6.37 4.46
CA ASN A 254 9.70 -7.08 5.17
C ASN A 254 10.19 -7.78 6.45
N ASN A 255 9.27 -8.39 7.20
CA ASN A 255 9.55 -9.07 8.47
C ASN A 255 10.46 -10.30 8.35
N ALA A 256 10.65 -10.84 7.15
CA ALA A 256 11.57 -11.93 6.88
C ALA A 256 12.98 -11.45 6.47
N GLY A 257 13.20 -10.13 6.49
CA GLY A 257 14.44 -9.50 6.02
C GLY A 257 14.63 -9.58 4.51
N LYS A 258 13.55 -9.79 3.75
CA LYS A 258 13.58 -9.67 2.28
C LYS A 258 13.38 -8.22 1.91
N TYR A 259 14.18 -7.75 0.97
CA TYR A 259 14.24 -6.33 0.65
C TYR A 259 14.32 -6.07 -0.83
N ILE A 260 13.90 -4.86 -1.18
CA ILE A 260 14.07 -4.26 -2.50
C ILE A 260 14.83 -2.94 -2.32
N PHE A 261 15.54 -2.54 -3.37
CA PHE A 261 16.00 -1.18 -3.55
C PHE A 261 16.11 -0.83 -5.03
N THR A 262 16.01 0.44 -5.36
CA THR A 262 15.99 0.98 -6.72
C THR A 262 17.11 2.01 -6.93
N GLY A 263 17.26 2.50 -8.16
CA GLY A 263 18.21 3.55 -8.53
C GLY A 263 18.77 3.37 -9.93
N ASP A 264 19.93 4.00 -10.20
CA ASP A 264 20.63 3.93 -11.49
C ASP A 264 21.91 3.06 -11.44
N THR A 265 22.26 2.46 -12.57
CA THR A 265 23.61 1.92 -12.83
C THR A 265 24.45 2.88 -13.68
N ASP A 266 25.74 2.59 -13.86
CA ASP A 266 26.62 3.29 -14.82
C ASP A 266 26.53 2.73 -16.25
N GLY A 267 25.51 1.89 -16.50
CA GLY A 267 25.25 1.25 -17.78
C GLY A 267 24.66 2.20 -18.84
N PRO A 268 24.26 1.65 -20.00
CA PRO A 268 23.53 2.41 -21.01
C PRO A 268 22.18 2.93 -20.48
N ALA A 269 21.82 4.16 -20.89
CA ALA A 269 20.60 4.90 -20.52
C ALA A 269 19.26 4.30 -20.98
N ASN A 270 19.27 3.04 -21.39
CA ASN A 270 18.07 2.28 -21.75
C ASN A 270 17.96 0.99 -20.93
N THR A 271 18.78 0.87 -19.88
CA THR A 271 18.99 -0.30 -19.01
C THR A 271 19.55 0.05 -17.63
N ASP A 272 19.69 1.33 -17.30
CA ASP A 272 20.36 1.84 -16.10
C ASP A 272 19.42 1.96 -14.90
N GLU A 273 18.16 2.32 -15.10
CA GLU A 273 17.15 2.29 -14.03
C GLU A 273 16.78 0.84 -13.63
N PHE A 274 16.69 0.54 -12.34
CA PHE A 274 16.41 -0.81 -11.84
C PHE A 274 15.53 -0.89 -10.59
N ILE A 275 14.98 -2.07 -10.35
CA ILE A 275 14.54 -2.56 -9.03
C ILE A 275 15.23 -3.89 -8.72
N THR A 276 15.72 -4.04 -7.50
CA THR A 276 16.32 -5.29 -7.01
C THR A 276 15.37 -6.11 -6.16
N TYR A 277 15.65 -7.40 -6.07
CA TYR A 277 15.17 -8.27 -4.99
C TYR A 277 16.36 -8.94 -4.30
N ASN A 278 16.52 -8.68 -3.00
CA ASN A 278 17.65 -9.13 -2.18
C ASN A 278 19.03 -8.82 -2.81
N GLY A 279 19.19 -7.61 -3.36
CA GLY A 279 20.46 -7.15 -3.92
C GLY A 279 20.80 -7.64 -5.32
N VAL A 280 19.89 -8.37 -5.97
CA VAL A 280 20.02 -8.75 -7.39
C VAL A 280 19.01 -7.95 -8.20
N ILE A 281 19.46 -7.31 -9.30
CA ILE A 281 18.56 -6.63 -10.23
C ILE A 281 17.55 -7.63 -10.78
N ALA A 282 16.27 -7.40 -10.48
CA ALA A 282 15.16 -8.27 -10.82
C ALA A 282 14.44 -7.77 -12.07
N VAL A 283 14.23 -6.45 -12.17
CA VAL A 283 13.66 -5.78 -13.34
C VAL A 283 14.47 -4.50 -13.57
N ARG A 284 14.67 -4.14 -14.84
CA ARG A 284 15.28 -2.88 -15.23
C ARG A 284 14.59 -2.29 -16.45
N GLU A 285 14.94 -1.05 -16.74
CA GLU A 285 14.56 -0.42 -18.00
C GLU A 285 14.94 -1.30 -19.21
N GLY A 286 14.06 -1.34 -20.20
CA GLY A 286 14.16 -2.21 -21.38
C GLY A 286 13.44 -3.57 -21.21
N ASP A 287 13.15 -4.02 -19.99
CA ASP A 287 12.39 -5.24 -19.76
C ASP A 287 10.91 -5.07 -20.16
N THR A 288 10.21 -6.19 -20.35
CA THR A 288 8.78 -6.21 -20.67
C THR A 288 8.02 -7.04 -19.65
N LEU A 289 7.09 -6.40 -18.96
CA LEU A 289 6.26 -6.97 -17.91
C LEU A 289 4.81 -6.95 -18.38
N ASP A 290 4.15 -8.10 -18.40
CA ASP A 290 2.76 -8.26 -18.86
C ASP A 290 2.43 -7.51 -20.18
N GLY A 291 3.36 -7.58 -21.14
CA GLY A 291 3.22 -6.92 -22.45
C GLY A 291 3.56 -5.43 -22.49
N VAL A 292 3.87 -4.80 -21.36
CA VAL A 292 4.35 -3.41 -21.26
C VAL A 292 5.87 -3.38 -21.24
N THR A 293 6.49 -2.77 -22.26
CA THR A 293 7.94 -2.56 -22.27
C THR A 293 8.29 -1.28 -21.52
N LEU A 294 9.20 -1.38 -20.55
CA LEU A 294 9.77 -0.26 -19.81
C LEU A 294 10.72 0.51 -20.75
N ALA A 295 10.23 1.58 -21.36
CA ALA A 295 10.98 2.29 -22.40
C ALA A 295 12.10 3.15 -21.80
N SER A 296 13.11 3.49 -22.62
CA SER A 296 14.16 4.43 -22.23
C SER A 296 13.59 5.78 -21.75
N GLY A 297 14.07 6.27 -20.61
CA GLY A 297 13.52 7.38 -19.83
C GLY A 297 12.44 7.01 -18.81
N TYR A 298 12.17 5.73 -18.55
CA TYR A 298 11.27 5.31 -17.48
C TYR A 298 12.05 5.25 -16.16
N THR A 299 11.49 5.83 -15.11
CA THR A 299 12.07 5.78 -13.75
C THR A 299 11.13 5.04 -12.80
N LEU A 300 11.66 4.50 -11.70
CA LEU A 300 10.81 4.09 -10.58
C LEU A 300 10.20 5.33 -9.93
N ARG A 301 8.90 5.25 -9.64
CA ARG A 301 8.14 6.31 -8.97
C ARG A 301 7.82 5.97 -7.52
N ALA A 302 7.53 4.70 -7.27
CA ALA A 302 7.34 4.13 -5.94
C ALA A 302 7.49 2.61 -5.98
N ALA A 303 7.89 2.00 -4.86
CA ALA A 303 7.94 0.55 -4.72
C ALA A 303 7.84 0.14 -3.24
N SER A 304 7.21 -1.01 -2.98
CA SER A 304 7.06 -1.56 -1.62
C SER A 304 6.98 -3.09 -1.66
N ILE A 305 7.53 -3.75 -0.64
CA ILE A 305 7.46 -5.21 -0.46
C ILE A 305 6.67 -5.56 0.81
N ASN A 306 5.76 -6.55 0.72
CA ASN A 306 5.02 -7.05 1.88
C ASN A 306 5.63 -8.34 2.47
N ASN A 307 5.05 -8.84 3.54
CA ASN A 307 5.49 -10.04 4.26
C ASN A 307 5.24 -11.36 3.50
N LEU A 308 4.48 -11.32 2.40
CA LEU A 308 4.33 -12.43 1.46
C LEU A 308 5.42 -12.43 0.38
N ASN A 309 6.38 -11.50 0.44
CA ASN A 309 7.41 -11.24 -0.57
C ASN A 309 6.84 -10.75 -1.90
N GLN A 310 5.63 -10.22 -1.91
CA GLN A 310 5.06 -9.58 -3.08
C GLN A 310 5.52 -8.14 -3.13
N VAL A 311 5.71 -7.62 -4.34
CA VAL A 311 6.19 -6.27 -4.58
C VAL A 311 5.19 -5.55 -5.47
N ALA A 312 4.81 -4.36 -5.05
CA ALA A 312 4.12 -3.39 -5.89
C ALA A 312 5.12 -2.33 -6.31
N HIS A 313 5.11 -1.96 -7.60
CA HIS A 313 6.07 -0.99 -8.13
C HIS A 313 5.48 -0.18 -9.29
N ILE A 314 5.70 1.13 -9.26
CA ILE A 314 5.23 2.07 -10.28
C ILE A 314 6.42 2.50 -11.12
N TRP A 315 6.33 2.25 -12.43
CA TRP A 315 7.30 2.73 -13.42
C TRP A 315 6.66 3.80 -14.29
N GLY A 316 7.42 4.84 -14.64
CA GLY A 316 6.86 5.84 -15.54
C GLY A 316 7.82 6.87 -16.08
N SER A 317 7.37 7.52 -17.14
CA SER A 317 7.97 8.71 -17.75
C SER A 317 7.17 9.96 -17.34
N SER A 318 7.34 11.09 -18.03
CA SER A 318 6.55 12.30 -17.77
C SER A 318 5.11 12.26 -18.31
N THR A 319 4.72 11.22 -19.05
CA THR A 319 3.40 11.15 -19.73
C THR A 319 2.75 9.79 -19.65
N THR A 320 3.45 8.79 -19.11
CA THR A 320 2.97 7.42 -19.11
C THR A 320 3.54 6.69 -17.92
N GLU A 321 2.66 6.11 -17.13
CA GLU A 321 3.01 5.44 -15.88
C GLU A 321 2.19 4.17 -15.70
N HIS A 322 2.75 3.21 -14.99
CA HIS A 322 2.25 1.85 -14.87
C HIS A 322 2.50 1.31 -13.47
N LEU A 323 1.44 0.89 -12.79
CA LEU A 323 1.46 0.11 -11.56
C LEU A 323 1.52 -1.38 -11.89
N PHE A 324 2.54 -2.04 -11.37
CA PHE A 324 2.73 -3.48 -11.47
C PHE A 324 2.72 -4.14 -10.09
N PHE A 325 2.41 -5.44 -10.09
CA PHE A 325 2.45 -6.28 -8.90
C PHE A 325 2.94 -7.69 -9.22
N GLY A 326 3.83 -8.23 -8.40
CA GLY A 326 4.38 -9.57 -8.62
C GLY A 326 5.08 -10.17 -7.41
N ASP A 327 5.51 -11.42 -7.54
CA ASP A 327 6.38 -12.06 -6.55
C ASP A 327 7.80 -11.50 -6.66
N GLY A 328 8.40 -11.15 -5.53
CA GLY A 328 9.74 -10.57 -5.47
C GLY A 328 10.82 -11.43 -6.13
N ALA A 329 10.71 -12.76 -6.04
CA ALA A 329 11.68 -13.67 -6.65
C ALA A 329 11.49 -13.83 -8.16
N ASP A 330 10.37 -13.36 -8.72
CA ASP A 330 10.03 -13.46 -10.15
C ASP A 330 9.37 -12.16 -10.67
N LEU A 331 9.95 -11.01 -10.36
CA LEU A 331 9.35 -9.70 -10.72
C LEU A 331 9.23 -9.43 -12.22
N LEU A 332 9.95 -10.17 -13.07
CA LEU A 332 9.72 -10.11 -14.52
C LEU A 332 8.35 -10.67 -14.93
N ALA A 333 7.74 -11.50 -14.09
CA ALA A 333 6.39 -12.02 -14.25
C ALA A 333 5.32 -11.15 -13.58
N SER A 334 5.67 -9.94 -13.09
CA SER A 334 4.70 -9.00 -12.54
C SER A 334 3.57 -8.73 -13.53
N VAL A 335 2.34 -8.66 -13.01
CA VAL A 335 1.14 -8.30 -13.75
C VAL A 335 0.99 -6.79 -13.82
N HIS A 336 0.44 -6.29 -14.92
CA HIS A 336 0.10 -4.87 -15.07
C HIS A 336 -1.28 -4.62 -14.47
N LEU A 337 -1.35 -3.87 -13.37
CA LEU A 337 -2.60 -3.63 -12.65
C LEU A 337 -3.36 -2.42 -13.17
N LEU A 338 -2.65 -1.32 -13.41
CA LEU A 338 -3.26 -0.04 -13.79
C LEU A 338 -2.20 0.84 -14.44
N GLY A 339 -2.56 1.58 -15.49
CA GLY A 339 -1.69 2.59 -16.09
C GLY A 339 -2.44 3.88 -16.44
N THR A 340 -1.68 4.94 -16.72
CA THR A 340 -2.24 6.18 -17.27
C THR A 340 -2.96 5.89 -18.59
N GLY A 341 -4.20 6.35 -18.71
CA GLY A 341 -5.09 6.08 -19.82
C GLY A 341 -6.05 4.91 -19.60
N ASP A 342 -5.85 4.08 -18.56
CA ASP A 342 -6.81 3.04 -18.17
C ASP A 342 -8.05 3.64 -17.51
N GLY A 343 -9.18 2.93 -17.64
CA GLY A 343 -10.44 3.27 -17.03
C GLY A 343 -10.58 2.68 -15.62
N LEU A 344 -11.24 3.40 -14.71
CA LEU A 344 -11.63 2.91 -13.39
C LEU A 344 -13.14 2.64 -13.39
N ASP A 345 -13.52 1.42 -13.02
CA ASP A 345 -14.90 1.02 -12.70
C ASP A 345 -15.07 1.09 -11.18
N VAL A 346 -15.76 2.13 -10.68
CA VAL A 346 -15.90 2.36 -9.24
C VAL A 346 -17.26 1.97 -8.69
N ASP A 347 -18.25 1.76 -9.56
CA ASP A 347 -19.59 1.33 -9.16
C ASP A 347 -19.84 -0.17 -9.41
N GLY A 348 -18.91 -0.85 -10.09
CA GLY A 348 -18.90 -2.28 -10.33
C GLY A 348 -19.79 -2.72 -11.50
N ASP A 349 -20.22 -1.81 -12.37
CA ASP A 349 -21.07 -2.11 -13.52
C ASP A 349 -20.31 -2.65 -14.74
N GLY A 350 -18.98 -2.66 -14.67
CA GLY A 350 -18.08 -3.13 -15.73
C GLY A 350 -17.74 -2.07 -16.78
N GLN A 351 -18.13 -0.81 -16.58
CA GLN A 351 -17.75 0.34 -17.41
C GLN A 351 -16.83 1.28 -16.65
N ALA A 352 -16.01 2.02 -17.41
CA ALA A 352 -15.17 3.05 -16.82
C ALA A 352 -15.99 4.29 -16.45
N ASP A 353 -15.97 4.66 -15.18
CA ASP A 353 -16.46 5.93 -14.65
C ASP A 353 -15.44 7.05 -14.83
N TYR A 354 -14.16 6.71 -14.66
CA TYR A 354 -13.04 7.64 -14.73
C TYR A 354 -11.92 7.10 -15.62
N THR A 355 -11.06 7.99 -16.10
CA THR A 355 -9.79 7.66 -16.77
C THR A 355 -8.64 8.17 -15.91
N VAL A 356 -7.65 7.30 -15.63
CA VAL A 356 -6.43 7.69 -14.92
C VAL A 356 -5.57 8.56 -15.81
N THR A 357 -5.14 9.71 -15.32
CA THR A 357 -4.31 10.64 -16.08
C THR A 357 -2.89 10.75 -15.54
N ASP A 358 -2.69 10.55 -14.23
CA ASP A 358 -1.39 10.59 -13.56
C ASP A 358 -1.41 9.75 -12.28
N PHE A 359 -0.27 9.20 -11.87
CA PHE A 359 -0.02 8.76 -10.50
C PHE A 359 0.81 9.85 -9.81
N ALA A 360 0.34 10.37 -8.68
CA ALA A 360 1.08 11.40 -7.94
C ALA A 360 2.34 10.87 -7.22
N ALA A 361 2.72 9.62 -7.48
CA ALA A 361 3.88 8.95 -6.89
C ALA A 361 5.20 9.61 -7.31
N ALA A 362 6.10 9.83 -6.35
CA ALA A 362 7.39 10.46 -6.61
C ALA A 362 8.52 9.79 -5.82
N SER A 363 9.60 9.42 -6.52
CA SER A 363 10.83 8.88 -5.90
C SER A 363 11.52 9.88 -4.97
N SER A 364 11.26 11.18 -5.13
CA SER A 364 11.81 12.24 -4.27
C SER A 364 11.09 12.43 -2.93
N VAL A 365 9.87 11.88 -2.79
CA VAL A 365 9.06 11.92 -1.56
C VAL A 365 8.71 10.48 -1.19
N GLY A 366 9.75 9.73 -0.84
CA GLY A 366 9.63 8.31 -0.54
C GLY A 366 8.85 8.00 0.75
N PRO A 367 8.24 6.80 0.82
CA PRO A 367 8.30 5.76 -0.20
C PRO A 367 7.19 5.82 -1.27
N GLY A 368 6.20 6.71 -1.13
CA GLY A 368 5.13 6.92 -2.13
C GLY A 368 4.18 5.73 -2.34
N LEU A 369 4.44 4.58 -1.69
CA LEU A 369 3.65 3.35 -1.74
C LEU A 369 3.92 2.51 -0.49
N SER A 370 2.87 1.93 0.09
CA SER A 370 2.94 1.00 1.22
C SER A 370 2.05 -0.20 0.92
N LEU A 371 2.66 -1.38 0.79
CA LEU A 371 1.97 -2.62 0.46
C LEU A 371 1.78 -3.48 1.71
N ALA A 372 0.52 -3.79 2.03
CA ALA A 372 0.16 -4.74 3.09
C ALA A 372 -0.24 -6.11 2.51
N GLU A 373 -0.62 -7.05 3.37
CA GLU A 373 -1.03 -8.40 2.99
C GLU A 373 -2.55 -8.56 2.83
N ASN A 374 -3.32 -7.48 2.96
CA ASN A 374 -4.78 -7.53 2.92
C ASN A 374 -5.37 -7.66 1.51
N GLY A 375 -4.52 -7.83 0.49
CA GLY A 375 -4.96 -7.99 -0.90
C GLY A 375 -5.38 -6.69 -1.58
N TYR A 376 -4.99 -5.53 -1.03
CA TYR A 376 -5.28 -4.24 -1.62
C TYR A 376 -4.02 -3.40 -1.84
N ILE A 377 -4.03 -2.61 -2.92
CA ILE A 377 -3.08 -1.53 -3.13
C ILE A 377 -3.83 -0.21 -3.07
N TYR A 378 -3.27 0.74 -2.32
CA TYR A 378 -3.74 2.12 -2.32
C TYR A 378 -2.74 2.99 -3.07
N VAL A 379 -3.24 3.82 -3.98
CA VAL A 379 -2.44 4.79 -4.73
C VAL A 379 -3.15 6.14 -4.80
N GLU A 380 -2.35 7.18 -4.95
CA GLU A 380 -2.79 8.53 -5.24
C GLU A 380 -2.74 8.76 -6.75
N VAL A 381 -3.86 9.18 -7.33
CA VAL A 381 -4.02 9.35 -8.78
C VAL A 381 -4.74 10.65 -9.11
N GLU A 382 -4.43 11.20 -10.26
CA GLU A 382 -5.32 12.15 -10.95
C GLU A 382 -6.23 11.38 -11.90
N VAL A 383 -7.52 11.75 -11.91
CA VAL A 383 -8.54 11.09 -12.72
C VAL A 383 -9.49 12.09 -13.39
N THR A 384 -9.96 11.74 -14.58
CA THR A 384 -10.97 12.53 -15.31
C THR A 384 -12.26 11.71 -15.50
N PRO A 385 -13.45 12.27 -15.20
CA PRO A 385 -14.73 11.58 -15.46
C PRO A 385 -14.96 11.29 -16.94
N VAL A 386 -15.32 10.05 -17.28
CA VAL A 386 -15.60 9.61 -18.66
C VAL A 386 -16.82 10.33 -19.23
N ALA A 387 -17.81 10.65 -18.40
CA ALA A 387 -19.00 11.41 -18.79
C ALA A 387 -18.72 12.91 -19.07
N GLY A 388 -17.48 13.37 -18.87
CA GLY A 388 -17.06 14.76 -18.97
C GLY A 388 -17.06 15.46 -17.61
N GLY A 389 -16.02 16.25 -17.37
CA GLY A 389 -15.77 16.93 -16.10
C GLY A 389 -14.39 17.57 -16.08
N THR A 390 -13.99 18.10 -14.93
CA THR A 390 -12.60 18.46 -14.66
C THR A 390 -11.88 17.29 -14.03
N GLU A 391 -10.58 17.21 -14.29
CA GLU A 391 -9.66 16.33 -13.56
C GLU A 391 -9.66 16.70 -12.06
N PHE A 392 -9.47 15.70 -11.22
CA PHE A 392 -9.35 15.84 -9.77
C PHE A 392 -8.47 14.74 -9.19
N GLU A 393 -7.92 14.99 -8.02
CA GLU A 393 -7.06 14.06 -7.28
C GLU A 393 -7.89 13.09 -6.41
N ALA A 394 -7.47 11.83 -6.32
CA ALA A 394 -8.12 10.83 -5.48
C ALA A 394 -7.14 9.81 -4.90
N ILE A 395 -7.44 9.34 -3.67
CA ILE A 395 -6.90 8.08 -3.17
C ILE A 395 -7.85 6.98 -3.61
N ILE A 396 -7.33 6.00 -4.36
CA ILE A 396 -8.09 4.82 -4.78
C ILE A 396 -7.55 3.56 -4.11
N GLY A 397 -8.44 2.60 -3.88
CA GLY A 397 -8.08 1.23 -3.56
C GLY A 397 -8.28 0.32 -4.77
N ILE A 398 -7.32 -0.56 -5.02
CA ILE A 398 -7.34 -1.57 -6.07
C ILE A 398 -7.26 -2.94 -5.40
N SER A 399 -8.19 -3.83 -5.74
CA SER A 399 -8.13 -5.23 -5.32
C SER A 399 -7.06 -5.96 -6.11
N LEU A 400 -6.06 -6.50 -5.42
CA LEU A 400 -5.08 -7.43 -5.97
C LEU A 400 -5.69 -8.81 -6.22
N LEU A 401 -6.82 -9.06 -5.58
CA LEU A 401 -7.56 -10.27 -5.74
C LEU A 401 -8.41 -10.11 -7.01
N SER A 402 -7.89 -10.58 -8.14
CA SER A 402 -8.74 -10.96 -9.31
C SER A 402 -9.66 -12.16 -8.98
N SER A 403 -9.73 -12.52 -7.71
CA SER A 403 -10.31 -13.69 -7.10
C SER A 403 -11.09 -13.28 -5.85
N GLY A 404 -12.03 -14.10 -5.44
CA GLY A 404 -12.81 -13.91 -4.23
C GLY A 404 -12.70 -15.15 -3.36
N ALA A 405 -13.14 -15.03 -2.12
CA ALA A 405 -13.31 -16.17 -1.23
C ALA A 405 -14.33 -17.12 -1.84
N CYS A 406 -13.84 -18.24 -2.38
CA CYS A 406 -14.67 -19.33 -2.84
C CYS A 406 -15.01 -20.22 -1.65
N CYS A 407 -16.21 -20.06 -1.12
CA CYS A 407 -16.70 -20.84 0.00
C CYS A 407 -17.26 -22.17 -0.48
N PHE A 408 -16.74 -23.25 0.08
CA PHE A 408 -17.23 -24.60 -0.13
C PHE A 408 -18.20 -24.99 1.00
N HIS A 409 -19.03 -26.00 0.75
CA HIS A 409 -20.09 -26.41 1.69
C HIS A 409 -19.58 -26.94 3.05
N ASP A 410 -18.32 -27.37 3.10
CA ASP A 410 -17.64 -27.83 4.30
C ASP A 410 -16.98 -26.70 5.11
N GLY A 411 -17.15 -25.44 4.70
CA GLY A 411 -16.52 -24.28 5.33
C GLY A 411 -15.08 -24.04 4.87
N HIS A 412 -14.55 -24.82 3.93
CA HIS A 412 -13.29 -24.49 3.28
C HIS A 412 -13.43 -23.21 2.45
N CYS A 413 -12.38 -22.39 2.46
CA CYS A 413 -12.24 -21.24 1.57
C CYS A 413 -11.03 -21.41 0.69
N GLU A 414 -11.20 -21.20 -0.61
CA GLU A 414 -10.10 -21.08 -1.56
C GLU A 414 -10.17 -19.74 -2.28
N GLN A 415 -9.02 -19.09 -2.45
CA GLN A 415 -8.95 -17.82 -3.16
C GLN A 415 -8.99 -18.10 -4.67
N LEU A 416 -10.15 -17.96 -5.31
CA LEU A 416 -10.38 -18.32 -6.72
C LEU A 416 -11.08 -17.21 -7.50
N SER A 417 -10.86 -17.13 -8.82
CA SER A 417 -11.73 -16.32 -9.69
C SER A 417 -13.18 -16.82 -9.62
N GLN A 418 -14.15 -16.04 -10.07
CA GLN A 418 -15.56 -16.50 -10.09
C GLN A 418 -15.73 -17.76 -10.94
N ASP A 419 -15.07 -17.78 -12.10
CA ASP A 419 -15.13 -18.90 -13.04
C ASP A 419 -14.47 -20.14 -12.46
N ASP A 420 -13.31 -20.00 -11.82
CA ASP A 420 -12.60 -21.11 -11.16
C ASP A 420 -13.36 -21.60 -9.93
N CYS A 421 -13.97 -20.71 -9.15
CA CYS A 421 -14.80 -21.09 -8.02
C CYS A 421 -15.99 -21.93 -8.47
N THR A 422 -16.65 -21.50 -9.55
CA THR A 422 -17.75 -22.26 -10.16
C THR A 422 -17.26 -23.61 -10.68
N ALA A 423 -16.10 -23.64 -11.34
CA ALA A 423 -15.50 -24.87 -11.87
C ALA A 423 -15.06 -25.85 -10.76
N ALA A 424 -14.60 -25.32 -9.61
CA ALA A 424 -14.21 -26.09 -8.44
C ALA A 424 -15.41 -26.61 -7.62
N GLY A 425 -16.63 -26.16 -7.93
CA GLY A 425 -17.84 -26.54 -7.21
C GLY A 425 -18.06 -25.76 -5.92
N GLY A 426 -17.56 -24.52 -5.85
CA GLY A 426 -17.83 -23.59 -4.76
C GLY A 426 -19.32 -23.31 -4.59
N ALA A 427 -19.75 -23.17 -3.34
CA ALA A 427 -21.13 -22.89 -2.97
C ALA A 427 -21.47 -21.41 -3.10
N VAL A 428 -20.57 -20.55 -2.64
CA VAL A 428 -20.70 -19.10 -2.65
C VAL A 428 -19.36 -18.51 -3.03
N TRP A 429 -19.33 -17.67 -4.07
CA TRP A 429 -18.17 -16.86 -4.40
C TRP A 429 -18.37 -15.46 -3.85
N ARG A 430 -17.45 -14.99 -3.00
CA ARG A 430 -17.49 -13.64 -2.41
C ARG A 430 -16.41 -12.79 -3.09
N PRO A 431 -16.76 -11.93 -4.07
CA PRO A 431 -15.77 -11.10 -4.77
C PRO A 431 -14.99 -10.25 -3.78
N ASP A 432 -13.68 -10.10 -4.02
CA ASP A 432 -12.77 -9.22 -3.25
C ASP A 432 -12.71 -9.50 -1.74
N VAL A 433 -13.23 -10.65 -1.30
CA VAL A 433 -13.07 -11.12 0.08
C VAL A 433 -11.88 -12.08 0.13
N ALA A 434 -10.96 -11.85 1.07
CA ALA A 434 -9.86 -12.76 1.34
C ALA A 434 -10.35 -14.01 2.09
N CYS A 435 -9.72 -15.16 1.84
CA CYS A 435 -9.97 -16.39 2.60
C CYS A 435 -9.40 -16.38 4.03
N GLU A 436 -8.71 -15.33 4.46
CA GLU A 436 -8.17 -15.22 5.81
C GLU A 436 -8.48 -13.83 6.41
N PRO A 437 -9.15 -13.74 7.58
CA PRO A 437 -9.76 -14.86 8.33
C PRO A 437 -10.89 -15.54 7.53
N ASN A 438 -10.99 -16.88 7.61
CA ASN A 438 -11.92 -17.68 6.80
C ASN A 438 -13.38 -17.15 6.87
N PRO A 439 -13.91 -16.60 5.76
CA PRO A 439 -15.27 -16.05 5.70
C PRO A 439 -16.34 -17.12 5.37
N CYS A 440 -15.94 -18.39 5.31
CA CYS A 440 -16.75 -19.51 4.87
C CYS A 440 -17.10 -20.41 6.05
N PHE A 441 -18.38 -20.44 6.40
CA PHE A 441 -18.88 -21.27 7.49
C PHE A 441 -19.51 -22.55 6.94
N GLN A 442 -19.34 -23.65 7.66
CA GLN A 442 -19.96 -24.90 7.30
C GLN A 442 -21.49 -24.77 7.39
N ARG A 443 -22.22 -25.44 6.50
CA ARG A 443 -23.68 -25.55 6.65
C ARG A 443 -24.04 -26.08 8.05
N ALA A 444 -25.08 -25.50 8.64
CA ALA A 444 -25.52 -25.71 10.03
C ALA A 444 -24.64 -25.05 11.13
N ASP A 445 -23.58 -24.30 10.78
CA ASP A 445 -22.85 -23.41 11.69
C ASP A 445 -23.52 -22.04 11.67
N LEU A 446 -24.50 -21.84 12.54
CA LEU A 446 -25.40 -20.69 12.54
C LEU A 446 -25.08 -19.66 13.63
N ASN A 447 -24.12 -19.94 14.49
CA ASN A 447 -23.45 -18.86 15.22
C ASN A 447 -22.15 -18.42 14.55
N CYS A 448 -21.76 -19.06 13.43
CA CYS A 448 -20.56 -18.76 12.65
C CYS A 448 -19.29 -18.83 13.52
N ASP A 449 -19.22 -19.80 14.42
CA ASP A 449 -18.07 -20.01 15.33
C ASP A 449 -17.04 -21.03 14.79
N GLY A 450 -17.29 -21.59 13.61
CA GLY A 450 -16.47 -22.59 12.95
C GLY A 450 -16.79 -24.03 13.37
N ALA A 451 -17.86 -24.27 14.14
CA ALA A 451 -18.18 -25.61 14.63
C ALA A 451 -19.68 -25.91 14.71
N VAL A 452 -20.19 -26.79 13.84
CA VAL A 452 -21.58 -27.30 13.90
C VAL A 452 -21.86 -28.13 15.17
N ASN A 453 -22.45 -27.56 16.20
CA ASN A 453 -22.66 -28.17 17.50
C ASN A 453 -23.97 -27.70 18.18
N VAL A 454 -24.17 -28.06 19.45
CA VAL A 454 -25.41 -27.73 20.19
C VAL A 454 -25.69 -26.22 20.27
N PHE A 455 -24.65 -25.37 20.15
CA PHE A 455 -24.78 -23.92 20.16
C PHE A 455 -25.42 -23.36 18.88
N ASP A 456 -25.54 -24.15 17.81
CA ASP A 456 -26.25 -23.76 16.58
C ASP A 456 -27.76 -23.97 16.64
N ILE A 457 -28.27 -24.67 17.67
CA ILE A 457 -29.71 -24.98 17.77
C ILE A 457 -30.53 -23.70 17.96
N ASP A 458 -30.12 -22.82 18.87
CA ASP A 458 -30.85 -21.57 19.14
C ASP A 458 -30.82 -20.63 17.91
N PRO A 459 -29.65 -20.41 17.26
CA PRO A 459 -29.58 -19.71 15.97
C PRO A 459 -30.42 -20.37 14.85
N PHE A 460 -30.47 -21.71 14.77
CA PHE A 460 -31.30 -22.42 13.80
C PHE A 460 -32.79 -22.12 13.98
N VAL A 461 -33.27 -22.20 15.22
CA VAL A 461 -34.66 -21.85 15.54
C VAL A 461 -34.94 -20.39 15.24
N LEU A 462 -33.98 -19.50 15.52
CA LEU A 462 -34.10 -18.08 15.20
C LEU A 462 -34.21 -17.85 13.69
N ALA A 463 -33.35 -18.46 12.87
CA ALA A 463 -33.43 -18.38 11.41
C ALA A 463 -34.79 -18.88 10.89
N LEU A 464 -35.27 -20.01 11.38
CA LEU A 464 -36.55 -20.62 10.98
C LEU A 464 -37.79 -19.78 11.35
N THR A 465 -37.69 -18.96 12.40
CA THR A 465 -38.81 -18.16 12.93
C THR A 465 -38.75 -16.68 12.58
N SER A 466 -37.64 -16.20 12.01
CA SER A 466 -37.43 -14.79 11.69
C SER A 466 -38.29 -14.25 10.53
N GLY A 467 -38.92 -15.13 9.74
CA GLY A 467 -39.66 -14.73 8.55
C GLY A 467 -38.75 -14.47 7.33
N PRO A 468 -39.30 -14.04 6.18
CA PRO A 468 -38.58 -14.04 4.90
C PRO A 468 -37.40 -13.06 4.81
N GLY A 469 -37.25 -12.12 5.75
CA GLY A 469 -36.15 -11.16 5.79
C GLY A 469 -35.06 -11.45 6.83
N PHE A 470 -35.21 -12.51 7.64
CA PHE A 470 -34.27 -12.89 8.69
C PHE A 470 -33.89 -11.76 9.68
N GLU A 471 -34.76 -10.77 9.88
CA GLU A 471 -34.41 -9.53 10.60
C GLU A 471 -34.05 -9.78 12.07
N ALA A 472 -34.71 -10.74 12.72
CA ALA A 472 -34.42 -11.10 14.11
C ALA A 472 -33.09 -11.87 14.22
N TYR A 473 -32.74 -12.68 13.22
CA TYR A 473 -31.46 -13.37 13.15
C TYR A 473 -30.30 -12.39 12.99
N PHE A 474 -30.39 -11.46 12.04
CA PHE A 474 -29.33 -10.46 11.82
C PHE A 474 -29.12 -9.51 13.00
N ALA A 475 -30.13 -9.32 13.85
CA ALA A 475 -29.99 -8.52 15.08
C ALA A 475 -29.07 -9.19 16.12
N GLU A 476 -29.00 -10.53 16.13
CA GLU A 476 -28.19 -11.30 17.09
C GLU A 476 -26.88 -11.81 16.49
N PHE A 477 -26.88 -12.22 15.22
CA PHE A 477 -25.74 -12.82 14.52
C PHE A 477 -25.31 -11.96 13.32
N GLN A 478 -24.76 -10.79 13.61
CA GLN A 478 -24.31 -9.84 12.58
C GLN A 478 -23.22 -10.47 11.70
N GLY A 479 -23.43 -10.46 10.39
CA GLY A 479 -22.47 -10.98 9.41
C GLY A 479 -22.50 -12.51 9.20
N CYS A 480 -23.35 -13.24 9.95
CA CYS A 480 -23.57 -14.67 9.74
C CYS A 480 -24.71 -14.90 8.74
N ASP A 481 -24.55 -15.86 7.83
CA ASP A 481 -25.54 -16.13 6.77
C ASP A 481 -26.66 -17.06 7.30
N PRO A 482 -27.92 -16.61 7.40
CA PRO A 482 -29.02 -17.45 7.85
C PRO A 482 -29.35 -18.59 6.87
N LEU A 483 -28.90 -18.53 5.61
CA LEU A 483 -29.09 -19.62 4.65
C LEU A 483 -28.21 -20.85 4.95
N LEU A 484 -27.29 -20.77 5.90
CA LEU A 484 -26.64 -21.96 6.46
C LEU A 484 -27.67 -22.89 7.15
N ALA A 485 -28.88 -22.40 7.43
CA ALA A 485 -30.02 -23.16 7.97
C ALA A 485 -30.82 -23.91 6.89
N ASP A 486 -30.63 -23.61 5.60
CA ASP A 486 -31.17 -24.41 4.49
C ASP A 486 -30.31 -25.65 4.32
N VAL A 487 -30.54 -26.62 5.20
CA VAL A 487 -29.69 -27.80 5.32
C VAL A 487 -29.97 -28.77 4.17
N ASN A 488 -31.18 -28.75 3.63
CA ASN A 488 -31.61 -29.63 2.54
C ASN A 488 -31.35 -29.08 1.12
N CYS A 489 -30.92 -27.81 1.01
CA CYS A 489 -30.59 -27.09 -0.23
C CYS A 489 -31.76 -26.87 -1.18
N ASP A 490 -32.99 -26.76 -0.66
CA ASP A 490 -34.16 -26.49 -1.49
C ASP A 490 -34.37 -24.99 -1.76
N GLY A 491 -33.50 -24.14 -1.21
CA GLY A 491 -33.53 -22.69 -1.33
C GLY A 491 -34.45 -22.00 -0.32
N ALA A 492 -34.99 -22.72 0.66
CA ALA A 492 -35.91 -22.17 1.65
C ALA A 492 -35.65 -22.72 3.06
N VAL A 493 -35.26 -21.84 3.98
CA VAL A 493 -35.20 -22.19 5.41
C VAL A 493 -36.60 -22.43 5.96
N ASN A 494 -36.94 -23.69 6.24
CA ASN A 494 -38.26 -24.08 6.70
C ASN A 494 -38.24 -25.39 7.52
N VAL A 495 -39.43 -25.91 7.86
CA VAL A 495 -39.56 -27.11 8.69
C VAL A 495 -38.87 -28.36 8.09
N PHE A 496 -38.68 -28.39 6.78
CA PHE A 496 -38.00 -29.49 6.08
C PHE A 496 -36.48 -29.49 6.31
N ASP A 497 -35.90 -28.46 6.93
CA ASP A 497 -34.49 -28.41 7.31
C ASP A 497 -34.21 -29.01 8.70
N ILE A 498 -35.25 -29.21 9.52
CA ILE A 498 -35.10 -29.68 10.90
C ILE A 498 -34.46 -31.08 10.95
N ASP A 499 -35.01 -32.04 10.19
CA ASP A 499 -34.51 -33.42 10.23
C ASP A 499 -33.06 -33.52 9.71
N PRO A 500 -32.69 -32.88 8.58
CA PRO A 500 -31.30 -32.79 8.13
C PRO A 500 -30.37 -32.06 9.11
N PHE A 501 -30.80 -30.98 9.74
CA PHE A 501 -30.02 -30.25 10.75
C PHE A 501 -29.70 -31.13 11.96
N VAL A 502 -30.71 -31.83 12.49
CA VAL A 502 -30.54 -32.78 13.60
C VAL A 502 -29.60 -33.92 13.21
N LEU A 503 -29.66 -34.39 11.96
CA LEU A 503 -28.71 -35.38 11.46
C LEU A 503 -27.28 -34.83 11.53
N LEU A 504 -27.01 -33.61 11.05
CA LEU A 504 -25.66 -33.02 11.12
C LEU A 504 -25.14 -32.88 12.56
N LEU A 505 -26.00 -32.53 13.52
CA LEU A 505 -25.63 -32.45 14.94
C LEU A 505 -25.29 -33.80 15.57
N THR A 506 -25.88 -34.88 15.08
CA THR A 506 -25.81 -36.21 15.71
C THR A 506 -24.92 -37.21 14.98
N SER A 507 -24.49 -36.89 13.75
CA SER A 507 -23.70 -37.78 12.88
C SER A 507 -22.19 -37.70 13.09
N ARG A 508 -21.73 -37.18 14.23
CA ARG A 508 -20.29 -37.08 14.52
C ARG A 508 -19.68 -38.40 14.98
#